data_AF-A0A1G4W5M4-F1
#
_entry.id   AF-A0A1G4W5M4-F1
#
_cell.length_a   1.000
_cell.length_b   1.000
_cell.length_c   1.000
_cell.angle_alpha   90.00
_cell.angle_beta   90.00
_cell.angle_gamma   90.00
#
_symmetry.space_group_name_H-M   'P 1'
#
loop_
_entity.id
_entity.type
_entity.pdbx_description
1 polymer ?
#
loop_
_entity_poly.entity_id
_entity_poly.type
_entity_poly.pdbx_seq_one_letter_code
_entity_poly.pdbx_strand_id
1 'polypeptide(L)'
;MSKKILIINTGGTLSAVKKGEGLKPGLSVRDMQEELQMVSGDIEIEIEDFCSLDSANIFPEDWSVMAQHISELRNNYDGIVVIHGTDTLAYTSSMLSYMLRNINIPVVITGSQLSIINPVADAMENCRCAIHMAASGIPGVFVAFNRKVMLGCRASKVRSLSFGALEAHDMTSEAALTKLMWILGMTTDPAEIRDYYSMNIAGEMSVKR
;
A
#
# COMPACT_ATOMS: atom_id res chain seq x y z
N MET A 1 -15.19 -1.08 -22.00
CA MET A 1 -14.20 0.02 -21.99
C MET A 1 -12.95 -0.51 -21.33
N SER A 2 -11.76 -0.09 -21.79
CA SER A 2 -10.52 -0.37 -21.07
C SER A 2 -10.59 0.27 -19.68
N LYS A 3 -10.01 -0.40 -18.68
CA LYS A 3 -9.91 0.11 -17.31
C LYS A 3 -8.73 1.06 -17.22
N LYS A 4 -8.92 2.21 -16.56
CA LYS A 4 -7.87 3.21 -16.37
C LYS A 4 -7.32 3.16 -14.94
N ILE A 5 -6.04 2.83 -14.79
CA ILE A 5 -5.36 2.66 -13.50
C ILE A 5 -4.25 3.69 -13.36
N LEU A 6 -4.25 4.41 -12.23
CA LEU A 6 -3.14 5.27 -11.84
C LEU A 6 -2.12 4.47 -11.03
N ILE A 7 -0.85 4.65 -11.32
CA ILE A 7 0.28 4.11 -10.56
C ILE A 7 1.02 5.29 -9.93
N ILE A 8 0.95 5.35 -8.60
CA ILE A 8 1.62 6.36 -7.78
C ILE A 8 2.96 5.77 -7.34
N ASN A 9 4.06 6.29 -7.87
CA ASN A 9 5.39 5.90 -7.45
C ASN A 9 5.85 6.75 -6.26
N THR A 10 6.06 6.11 -5.11
CA THR A 10 6.59 6.76 -3.90
C THR A 10 8.08 6.45 -3.67
N GLY A 11 8.73 5.74 -4.61
CA GLY A 11 10.11 5.30 -4.48
C GLY A 11 10.26 3.83 -4.09
N GLY A 12 11.19 3.56 -3.18
CA GLY A 12 11.53 2.20 -2.74
C GLY A 12 12.42 1.42 -3.71
N THR A 13 12.69 0.15 -3.36
CA THR A 13 13.61 -0.71 -4.11
C THR A 13 13.17 -0.95 -5.56
N LEU A 14 11.86 -0.95 -5.82
CA LEU A 14 11.28 -1.21 -7.14
C LEU A 14 11.76 -0.22 -8.20
N SER A 15 11.83 1.07 -7.85
CA SER A 15 12.23 2.17 -8.73
C SER A 15 13.70 2.60 -8.56
N ALA A 16 14.47 1.87 -7.75
CA ALA A 16 15.86 2.16 -7.51
C ALA A 16 16.77 1.67 -8.66
N VAL A 17 17.73 2.49 -9.08
CA VAL A 17 18.76 2.14 -10.07
C VAL A 17 20.12 2.08 -9.39
N LYS A 18 20.94 1.10 -9.75
CA LYS A 18 22.36 1.07 -9.36
C LYS A 18 23.11 2.20 -10.08
N LYS A 19 23.60 3.19 -9.33
CA LYS A 19 24.61 4.15 -9.80
C LYS A 19 25.81 4.08 -8.85
N GLY A 20 26.90 3.44 -9.28
CA GLY A 20 28.10 3.25 -8.44
C GLY A 20 27.91 2.23 -7.31
N GLU A 21 28.48 2.50 -6.13
CA GLU A 21 28.43 1.61 -4.94
C GLU A 21 27.11 1.67 -4.13
N GLY A 22 26.01 2.15 -4.72
CA GLY A 22 24.73 2.26 -4.02
C GLY A 22 23.50 2.21 -4.93
N LEU A 23 22.35 1.95 -4.32
CA LEU A 23 21.03 2.07 -4.94
C LEU A 23 20.52 3.51 -4.68
N LYS A 24 20.20 4.25 -5.75
CA LYS A 24 19.52 5.55 -5.66
C LYS A 24 18.19 5.49 -6.42
N PRO A 25 17.17 6.29 -6.07
CA PRO A 25 15.98 6.46 -6.92
C PRO A 25 16.44 6.86 -8.32
N GLY A 26 15.96 6.20 -9.38
CA GLY A 26 16.58 6.47 -10.67
C GLY A 26 15.95 5.92 -11.94
N LEU A 27 14.88 5.12 -11.90
CA LEU A 27 14.15 4.85 -13.14
C LEU A 27 13.39 6.10 -13.52
N SER A 28 13.45 6.48 -14.80
CA SER A 28 12.52 7.50 -15.30
C SER A 28 11.12 6.89 -15.35
N VAL A 29 10.09 7.75 -15.20
CA VAL A 29 8.68 7.35 -15.38
C VAL A 29 8.48 6.61 -16.71
N ARG A 30 9.19 7.02 -17.77
CA ARG A 30 9.12 6.39 -19.09
C ARG A 30 9.61 4.95 -19.08
N ASP A 31 10.78 4.70 -18.49
CA ASP A 31 11.33 3.34 -18.42
C ASP A 31 10.42 2.42 -17.59
N MET A 32 9.86 2.94 -16.50
CA MET A 32 8.90 2.19 -15.68
C MET A 32 7.61 1.90 -16.46
N GLN A 33 7.13 2.86 -17.25
CA GLN A 33 5.95 2.70 -18.07
C GLN A 33 6.12 1.61 -19.13
N GLU A 34 7.28 1.57 -19.80
CA GLU A 34 7.59 0.52 -20.79
C GLU A 34 7.58 -0.87 -20.13
N GLU A 35 8.21 -1.02 -18.96
CA GLU A 35 8.22 -2.27 -18.23
C GLU A 35 6.81 -2.68 -17.80
N LEU A 36 6.08 -1.78 -17.14
CA LEU A 36 4.75 -2.08 -16.61
C LEU A 36 3.69 -2.31 -17.68
N GLN A 37 3.87 -1.75 -18.88
CA GLN A 37 2.99 -2.03 -20.02
C GLN A 37 3.05 -3.50 -20.44
N MET A 38 4.17 -4.20 -20.20
CA MET A 38 4.28 -5.64 -20.49
C MET A 38 3.39 -6.51 -19.58
N VAL A 39 2.91 -5.95 -18.45
CA VAL A 39 2.11 -6.68 -17.46
C VAL A 39 0.70 -6.12 -17.25
N SER A 40 0.35 -5.01 -17.91
CA SER A 40 -0.98 -4.40 -17.82
C SER A 40 -2.01 -5.04 -18.75
N GLY A 41 -1.59 -5.71 -19.83
CA GLY A 41 -2.51 -6.26 -20.82
C GLY A 41 -3.31 -5.15 -21.51
N ASP A 42 -4.64 -5.25 -21.50
CA ASP A 42 -5.54 -4.24 -22.10
C ASP A 42 -5.88 -3.07 -21.14
N ILE A 43 -5.24 -3.01 -19.97
CA ILE A 43 -5.47 -1.98 -18.95
C ILE A 43 -4.64 -0.74 -19.30
N GLU A 44 -5.30 0.42 -19.36
CA GLU A 44 -4.63 1.72 -19.51
C GLU A 44 -3.96 2.10 -18.19
N ILE A 45 -2.65 2.33 -18.23
CA ILE A 45 -1.85 2.74 -17.07
C ILE A 45 -1.33 4.16 -17.24
N GLU A 46 -1.50 4.96 -16.19
CA GLU A 46 -0.89 6.28 -16.04
C GLU A 46 0.04 6.22 -14.83
N ILE A 47 1.27 6.75 -14.95
CA ILE A 47 2.26 6.71 -13.88
C ILE A 47 2.61 8.13 -13.47
N GLU A 48 2.56 8.40 -12.18
CA GLU A 48 3.04 9.65 -11.59
C GLU A 48 4.12 9.39 -10.53
N ASP A 49 5.12 10.26 -10.50
CA ASP A 49 6.07 10.32 -9.38
C ASP A 49 5.48 11.23 -8.31
N PHE A 50 5.11 10.65 -7.17
CA PHE A 50 4.57 11.39 -6.04
C PHE A 50 5.67 11.91 -5.13
N CYS A 51 6.61 11.03 -4.79
CA CYS A 51 7.80 11.37 -4.02
C CYS A 51 8.91 10.33 -4.25
N SER A 52 10.17 10.71 -3.97
CA SER A 52 11.31 9.79 -3.94
C SER A 52 11.74 9.55 -2.49
N LEU A 53 10.86 8.97 -1.68
CA LEU A 53 11.15 8.68 -0.28
C LEU A 53 11.87 7.33 -0.16
N ASP A 54 12.86 7.28 0.74
CA ASP A 54 13.30 6.00 1.30
C ASP A 54 12.17 5.50 2.22
N SER A 55 11.67 4.29 2.01
CA SER A 55 10.55 3.76 2.81
C SER A 55 10.86 3.67 4.29
N ALA A 56 12.13 3.65 4.70
CA ALA A 56 12.51 3.74 6.10
C ALA A 56 12.13 5.10 6.75
N ASN A 57 11.85 6.13 5.95
CA ASN A 57 11.60 7.51 6.37
C ASN A 57 10.19 7.98 6.01
N ILE A 58 9.19 7.10 6.09
CA ILE A 58 7.79 7.47 5.95
C ILE A 58 7.19 7.74 7.33
N PHE A 59 6.62 8.93 7.49
CA PHE A 59 6.06 9.44 8.74
C PHE A 59 4.54 9.65 8.62
N PRO A 60 3.83 9.87 9.75
CA PRO A 60 2.38 10.06 9.74
C PRO A 60 1.89 11.18 8.82
N GLU A 61 2.67 12.25 8.65
CA GLU A 61 2.36 13.35 7.76
C GLU A 61 2.31 12.89 6.29
N ASP A 62 3.24 12.02 5.88
CA ASP A 62 3.28 11.47 4.52
C ASP A 62 2.02 10.63 4.22
N TRP A 63 1.52 9.88 5.21
CA TRP A 63 0.27 9.12 5.07
C TRP A 63 -0.92 10.04 4.84
N SER A 64 -0.99 11.16 5.55
CA SER A 64 -2.07 12.14 5.38
C SER A 64 -2.05 12.75 3.98
N VAL A 65 -0.88 13.16 3.50
CA VAL A 65 -0.71 13.72 2.15
C VAL A 65 -1.08 12.68 1.09
N MET A 66 -0.62 11.44 1.25
CA MET A 66 -0.92 10.34 0.33
C MET A 66 -2.42 10.00 0.31
N ALA A 67 -3.06 9.92 1.48
CA ALA A 67 -4.50 9.65 1.56
C ALA A 67 -5.34 10.76 0.94
N GLN A 68 -4.95 12.03 1.16
CA GLN A 68 -5.62 13.17 0.53
C GLN A 68 -5.50 13.10 -1.00
N HIS A 69 -4.30 12.85 -1.51
CA HIS A 69 -4.02 12.76 -2.95
C HIS A 69 -4.80 11.62 -3.62
N ILE A 70 -4.77 10.42 -3.01
CA ILE A 70 -5.56 9.27 -3.47
C ILE A 70 -7.05 9.60 -3.48
N SER A 71 -7.53 10.28 -2.43
CA SER A 71 -8.92 10.73 -2.36
C SER A 71 -9.21 11.62 -3.55
N GLU A 72 -8.50 12.73 -3.75
CA GLU A 72 -8.74 13.70 -4.84
C GLU A 72 -8.80 13.05 -6.23
N LEU A 73 -7.97 12.04 -6.50
CA LEU A 73 -7.90 11.36 -7.80
C LEU A 73 -8.88 10.20 -7.99
N ARG A 74 -9.53 9.72 -6.92
CA ARG A 74 -10.34 8.48 -6.94
C ARG A 74 -11.45 8.43 -7.99
N ASN A 75 -11.98 9.58 -8.43
CA ASN A 75 -13.06 9.65 -9.42
C ASN A 75 -12.56 9.67 -10.86
N ASN A 76 -11.25 9.81 -11.08
CA ASN A 76 -10.64 9.91 -12.40
C ASN A 76 -10.11 8.57 -12.92
N TYR A 77 -10.09 7.54 -12.07
CA TYR A 77 -9.50 6.22 -12.33
C TYR A 77 -10.41 5.11 -11.81
N ASP A 78 -10.34 3.93 -12.42
CA ASP A 78 -11.04 2.72 -11.98
C ASP A 78 -10.37 2.06 -10.76
N GLY A 79 -9.11 2.38 -10.51
CA GLY A 79 -8.29 1.87 -9.42
C GLY A 79 -6.93 2.55 -9.35
N ILE A 80 -6.28 2.45 -8.19
CA ILE A 80 -4.99 3.08 -7.93
C ILE A 80 -4.01 2.02 -7.41
N VAL A 81 -2.79 2.02 -7.95
CA VAL A 81 -1.66 1.24 -7.44
C VAL A 81 -0.66 2.19 -6.80
N VAL A 82 -0.16 1.87 -5.61
CA VAL A 82 0.90 2.63 -4.93
C VAL A 82 2.15 1.76 -4.87
N ILE A 83 3.19 2.14 -5.60
CA ILE A 83 4.51 1.52 -5.51
C ILE A 83 5.22 2.09 -4.28
N HIS A 84 5.58 1.21 -3.36
CA HIS A 84 6.07 1.56 -2.04
C HIS A 84 7.24 0.66 -1.64
N GLY A 85 8.17 1.16 -0.83
CA GLY A 85 9.24 0.32 -0.29
C GLY A 85 8.72 -0.64 0.79
N THR A 86 9.33 -1.83 0.87
CA THR A 86 8.74 -2.94 1.62
C THR A 86 8.83 -2.80 3.14
N ASP A 87 9.71 -1.96 3.68
CA ASP A 87 9.97 -1.88 5.12
C ASP A 87 8.78 -1.34 5.93
N THR A 88 8.09 -0.35 5.40
CA THR A 88 6.93 0.29 6.04
C THR A 88 5.62 0.04 5.31
N LEU A 89 5.63 -0.80 4.26
CA LEU A 89 4.48 -1.09 3.40
C LEU A 89 3.23 -1.49 4.20
N ALA A 90 3.37 -2.40 5.17
CA ALA A 90 2.25 -2.90 5.98
C ALA A 90 1.67 -1.83 6.92
N TYR A 91 2.51 -0.90 7.41
CA TYR A 91 2.05 0.24 8.20
C TYR A 91 1.28 1.21 7.32
N THR A 92 1.82 1.58 6.15
CA THR A 92 1.15 2.46 5.20
C THR A 92 -0.19 1.88 4.74
N SER A 93 -0.23 0.60 4.35
CA SER A 93 -1.47 -0.05 3.91
C SER A 93 -2.53 -0.10 5.02
N SER A 94 -2.12 -0.33 6.26
CA SER A 94 -3.01 -0.32 7.42
C SER A 94 -3.54 1.08 7.69
N MET A 95 -2.68 2.10 7.70
CA MET A 95 -3.10 3.49 7.93
C MET A 95 -4.06 3.98 6.83
N LEU A 96 -3.75 3.73 5.56
CA LEU A 96 -4.63 4.09 4.45
C LEU A 96 -5.99 3.39 4.54
N SER A 97 -6.06 2.18 5.08
CA SER A 97 -7.34 1.48 5.32
C SER A 97 -8.24 2.24 6.31
N TYR A 98 -7.65 2.96 7.27
CA TYR A 98 -8.39 3.80 8.22
C TYR A 98 -8.67 5.20 7.67
N MET A 99 -7.73 5.81 6.93
CA MET A 99 -7.89 7.16 6.38
C MET A 99 -8.88 7.20 5.19
N LEU A 100 -8.86 6.20 4.32
CA LEU A 100 -9.69 6.13 3.11
C LEU A 100 -11.04 5.44 3.37
N ARG A 101 -11.78 5.91 4.39
CA ARG A 101 -13.11 5.38 4.74
C ARG A 101 -14.04 5.46 3.54
N ASN A 102 -14.74 4.35 3.25
CA ASN A 102 -15.70 4.23 2.16
C ASN A 102 -15.12 4.54 0.77
N ILE A 103 -13.82 4.29 0.56
CA ILE A 103 -13.23 4.34 -0.78
C ILE A 103 -14.01 3.42 -1.72
N ASN A 104 -14.38 3.94 -2.88
CA ASN A 104 -15.27 3.29 -3.85
C ASN A 104 -14.53 2.62 -5.01
N ILE A 105 -13.20 2.68 -4.99
CA ILE A 105 -12.29 2.04 -5.95
C ILE A 105 -11.27 1.19 -5.20
N PRO A 106 -10.61 0.22 -5.86
CA PRO A 106 -9.51 -0.51 -5.26
C PRO A 106 -8.25 0.36 -5.20
N VAL A 107 -7.60 0.38 -4.04
CA VAL A 107 -6.29 1.01 -3.82
C VAL A 107 -5.32 -0.09 -3.41
N VAL A 108 -4.31 -0.37 -4.23
CA VAL A 108 -3.44 -1.53 -4.07
C VAL A 108 -2.01 -1.09 -3.84
N ILE A 109 -1.49 -1.34 -2.65
CA ILE A 109 -0.11 -1.07 -2.31
C ILE A 109 0.74 -2.28 -2.73
N THR A 110 1.87 -2.01 -3.37
CA THR A 110 2.82 -3.03 -3.82
C THR A 110 4.26 -2.56 -3.64
N GLY A 111 5.20 -3.48 -3.80
CA GLY A 111 6.63 -3.20 -3.72
C GLY A 111 7.43 -4.39 -4.22
N SER A 112 8.75 -4.35 -4.07
CA SER A 112 9.62 -5.46 -4.45
C SER A 112 10.84 -5.56 -3.56
N GLN A 113 11.46 -6.74 -3.51
CA GLN A 113 12.76 -6.93 -2.87
C GLN A 113 13.91 -6.59 -3.81
N LEU A 114 13.69 -6.69 -5.12
CA LEU A 114 14.65 -6.35 -6.16
C LEU A 114 14.08 -5.29 -7.11
N SER A 115 14.95 -4.43 -7.60
CA SER A 115 14.58 -3.41 -8.59
C SER A 115 14.04 -4.05 -9.88
N ILE A 116 13.10 -3.38 -10.54
CA ILE A 116 12.45 -3.83 -11.77
C ILE A 116 13.43 -4.16 -12.91
N ILE A 117 14.62 -3.52 -12.94
CA ILE A 117 15.67 -3.79 -13.94
C ILE A 117 16.40 -5.12 -13.71
N ASN A 118 16.23 -5.76 -12.56
CA ASN A 118 16.91 -7.02 -12.27
C ASN A 118 16.15 -8.17 -12.95
N PRO A 119 16.81 -9.00 -13.78
CA PRO A 119 16.16 -10.10 -14.51
C PRO A 119 15.42 -11.14 -13.64
N VAL A 120 15.77 -11.23 -12.35
CA VAL A 120 15.12 -12.15 -11.39
C VAL A 120 14.27 -11.40 -10.36
N ALA A 121 13.86 -10.16 -10.67
CA ALA A 121 13.08 -9.34 -9.76
C ALA A 121 11.65 -9.86 -9.57
N ASP A 122 11.13 -9.68 -8.35
CA ASP A 122 9.73 -9.88 -8.01
C ASP A 122 8.84 -8.69 -8.39
N ALA A 123 9.44 -7.56 -8.80
CA ALA A 123 8.74 -6.32 -9.14
C ALA A 123 7.66 -6.50 -10.21
N MET A 124 7.99 -7.16 -11.33
CA MET A 124 7.03 -7.35 -12.44
C MET A 124 5.83 -8.20 -12.01
N GLU A 125 6.08 -9.23 -11.22
CA GLU A 125 5.03 -10.13 -10.74
C GLU A 125 4.12 -9.45 -9.72
N ASN A 126 4.71 -8.68 -8.81
CA ASN A 126 3.98 -7.93 -7.79
C ASN A 126 3.16 -6.80 -8.44
N CYS A 127 3.72 -6.08 -9.42
CA CYS A 127 2.99 -5.05 -10.18
C CYS A 127 1.89 -5.64 -11.05
N ARG A 128 2.12 -6.78 -11.73
CA ARG A 128 1.06 -7.50 -12.46
C ARG A 128 -0.12 -7.80 -11.54
N CYS A 129 0.15 -8.37 -10.36
CA CYS A 129 -0.87 -8.68 -9.38
C CYS A 129 -1.60 -7.41 -8.90
N ALA A 130 -0.85 -6.33 -8.64
CA ALA A 130 -1.41 -5.06 -8.19
C ALA A 130 -2.33 -4.40 -9.23
N ILE A 131 -1.88 -4.33 -10.48
CA ILE A 131 -2.63 -3.73 -11.60
C ILE A 131 -3.94 -4.48 -11.84
N HIS A 132 -3.91 -5.82 -11.86
CA HIS A 132 -5.12 -6.61 -12.04
C HIS A 132 -6.07 -6.54 -10.83
N MET A 133 -5.53 -6.43 -9.61
CA MET A 133 -6.36 -6.19 -8.43
C MET A 133 -7.01 -4.79 -8.49
N ALA A 134 -6.26 -3.77 -8.93
CA ALA A 134 -6.76 -2.42 -9.12
C ALA A 134 -7.85 -2.35 -10.21
N ALA A 135 -7.77 -3.19 -11.24
CA ALA A 135 -8.79 -3.30 -12.28
C ALA A 135 -10.02 -4.14 -11.89
N SER A 136 -10.00 -4.83 -10.74
CA SER A 136 -11.09 -5.74 -10.32
C SER A 136 -12.42 -5.05 -10.03
N GLY A 137 -12.39 -3.76 -9.72
CA GLY A 137 -13.54 -2.98 -9.26
C GLY A 137 -14.02 -3.33 -7.85
N ILE A 138 -13.28 -4.16 -7.09
CA ILE A 138 -13.58 -4.49 -5.70
C ILE A 138 -13.03 -3.36 -4.80
N PRO A 139 -13.89 -2.51 -4.19
CA PRO A 139 -13.40 -1.37 -3.43
C PRO A 139 -12.68 -1.80 -2.15
N GLY A 140 -11.67 -1.03 -1.78
CA GLY A 140 -10.91 -1.25 -0.55
C GLY A 140 -9.42 -1.02 -0.73
N VAL A 141 -8.70 -1.10 0.39
CA VAL A 141 -7.24 -0.99 0.42
C VAL A 141 -6.64 -2.38 0.51
N PHE A 142 -5.71 -2.71 -0.39
CA PHE A 142 -5.12 -4.04 -0.53
C PHE A 142 -3.60 -3.97 -0.59
N VAL A 143 -2.96 -5.09 -0.31
CA VAL A 143 -1.54 -5.33 -0.59
C VAL A 143 -1.41 -6.44 -1.62
N ALA A 144 -0.69 -6.18 -2.70
CA ALA A 144 -0.30 -7.20 -3.67
C ALA A 144 1.20 -7.50 -3.50
N PHE A 145 1.53 -8.71 -3.07
CA PHE A 145 2.92 -9.12 -2.87
C PHE A 145 3.06 -10.64 -2.94
N ASN A 146 4.13 -11.12 -3.58
CA ASN A 146 4.44 -12.55 -3.71
C ASN A 146 3.24 -13.38 -4.21
N ARG A 147 2.61 -12.92 -5.31
CA ARG A 147 1.43 -13.55 -5.95
C ARG A 147 0.20 -13.69 -5.05
N LYS A 148 0.10 -12.89 -3.98
CA LYS A 148 -1.05 -12.84 -3.09
C LYS A 148 -1.62 -11.44 -3.06
N VAL A 149 -2.94 -11.36 -2.96
CA VAL A 149 -3.66 -10.15 -2.58
C VAL A 149 -4.15 -10.31 -1.15
N MET A 150 -3.85 -9.34 -0.31
CA MET A 150 -4.21 -9.29 1.10
C MET A 150 -4.97 -8.00 1.38
N LEU A 151 -5.88 -8.00 2.36
CA LEU A 151 -6.48 -6.75 2.84
C LEU A 151 -5.38 -5.88 3.49
N GLY A 152 -5.44 -4.56 3.26
CA GLY A 152 -4.38 -3.62 3.65
C GLY A 152 -4.05 -3.66 5.15
N CYS A 153 -5.08 -3.68 5.99
CA CYS A 153 -4.97 -3.82 7.46
C CYS A 153 -4.76 -5.26 7.96
N ARG A 154 -4.54 -6.23 7.06
CA ARG A 154 -4.21 -7.63 7.40
C ARG A 154 -2.84 -8.05 6.90
N ALA A 155 -2.15 -7.18 6.16
CA ALA A 155 -0.80 -7.43 5.72
C ALA A 155 0.19 -7.19 6.88
N SER A 156 1.25 -8.00 6.95
CA SER A 156 2.36 -7.82 7.87
C SER A 156 3.64 -8.35 7.23
N LYS A 157 4.77 -7.67 7.47
CA LYS A 157 6.09 -8.13 7.01
C LYS A 157 6.68 -9.08 8.05
N VAL A 158 6.37 -10.36 7.92
CA VAL A 158 6.93 -11.40 8.81
C VAL A 158 8.38 -11.73 8.43
N ARG A 159 9.33 -11.27 9.26
CA ARG A 159 10.64 -11.91 9.44
C ARG A 159 10.59 -12.54 10.83
N SER A 160 10.65 -13.88 10.89
CA SER A 160 10.37 -14.66 12.11
C SER A 160 11.13 -14.13 13.33
N LEU A 161 10.40 -13.55 14.28
CA LEU A 161 10.62 -13.62 15.74
C LEU A 161 9.29 -13.24 16.40
N SER A 162 8.55 -14.26 16.79
CA SER A 162 7.35 -14.18 17.63
C SER A 162 7.64 -13.43 18.93
N PHE A 163 6.73 -12.56 19.39
CA PHE A 163 6.28 -12.50 20.79
C PHE A 163 4.98 -11.68 20.86
N GLY A 164 3.87 -12.35 21.15
CA GLY A 164 2.61 -11.72 21.52
C GLY A 164 2.75 -11.10 22.91
N ALA A 165 2.50 -9.79 23.00
CA ALA A 165 2.48 -9.07 24.27
C ALA A 165 1.28 -8.10 24.40
N LEU A 166 0.42 -7.99 23.38
CA LEU A 166 -0.72 -7.08 23.38
C LEU A 166 -1.97 -7.81 22.86
N GLU A 167 -3.07 -7.71 23.63
CA GLU A 167 -4.38 -8.23 23.27
C GLU A 167 -5.05 -7.29 22.26
N ALA A 168 -4.63 -7.38 21.00
CA ALA A 168 -5.17 -6.63 19.87
C ALA A 168 -6.10 -7.51 19.01
N HIS A 169 -6.81 -8.46 19.65
CA HIS A 169 -7.53 -9.54 18.96
C HIS A 169 -6.63 -10.30 17.97
N ASP A 170 -7.09 -10.54 16.75
CA ASP A 170 -6.34 -11.14 15.64
C ASP A 170 -5.80 -10.08 14.64
N MET A 171 -5.67 -8.81 15.09
CA MET A 171 -4.99 -7.78 14.31
C MET A 171 -3.49 -8.07 14.19
N THR A 172 -2.88 -7.63 13.09
CA THR A 172 -1.42 -7.53 13.01
C THR A 172 -0.92 -6.39 13.91
N SER A 173 0.37 -6.41 14.28
CA SER A 173 0.97 -5.32 15.05
C SER A 173 0.85 -3.97 14.33
N GLU A 174 1.00 -3.99 13.00
CA GLU A 174 0.86 -2.82 12.14
C GLU A 174 -0.57 -2.28 12.19
N ALA A 175 -1.58 -3.14 12.08
CA ALA A 175 -2.98 -2.74 12.16
C ALA A 175 -3.36 -2.24 13.55
N ALA A 176 -2.89 -2.90 14.61
CA ALA A 176 -3.13 -2.52 16.00
C ALA A 176 -2.56 -1.14 16.32
N LEU A 177 -1.32 -0.87 15.89
CA LEU A 177 -0.65 0.41 16.11
C LEU A 177 -1.30 1.53 15.30
N THR A 178 -1.50 1.32 14.00
CA THR A 178 -2.07 2.35 13.11
C THR A 178 -3.52 2.68 13.48
N LYS A 179 -4.30 1.68 13.92
CA LYS A 179 -5.64 1.92 14.46
C LYS A 179 -5.62 2.82 15.68
N LEU A 180 -4.75 2.52 16.65
CA LEU A 180 -4.63 3.34 17.85
C LEU A 180 -4.21 4.77 17.52
N MET A 181 -3.23 4.94 16.63
CA MET A 181 -2.81 6.27 16.15
C MET A 181 -3.98 7.03 15.51
N TRP A 182 -4.77 6.37 14.68
CA TRP A 182 -5.94 6.96 14.03
C TRP A 182 -7.01 7.38 15.04
N ILE A 183 -7.34 6.53 16.01
CA ILE A 183 -8.30 6.82 17.08
C ILE A 183 -7.84 8.01 17.93
N LEU A 184 -6.56 8.04 18.33
CA LEU A 184 -6.00 9.12 19.12
C LEU A 184 -5.96 10.46 18.37
N GLY A 185 -5.96 10.43 17.04
CA GLY A 185 -6.15 11.62 16.21
C GLY A 185 -7.57 12.17 16.22
N MET A 186 -8.56 11.39 16.67
CA MET A 186 -9.98 11.76 16.71
C MET A 186 -10.48 12.11 18.11
N THR A 187 -9.98 11.40 19.13
CA THR A 187 -10.46 11.54 20.51
C THR A 187 -9.36 11.24 21.53
N THR A 188 -9.48 11.85 22.70
CA THR A 188 -8.64 11.58 23.87
C THR A 188 -9.42 10.96 25.03
N ASP A 189 -10.72 10.71 24.86
CA ASP A 189 -11.55 10.06 25.87
C ASP A 189 -11.24 8.55 25.95
N PRO A 190 -10.78 8.02 27.10
CA PRO A 190 -10.45 6.61 27.24
C PRO A 190 -11.61 5.63 26.97
N ALA A 191 -12.86 6.06 27.17
CA ALA A 191 -14.01 5.22 26.88
C ALA A 191 -14.21 5.07 25.36
N GLU A 192 -14.28 6.18 24.63
CA GLU A 192 -14.35 6.18 23.17
C GLU A 192 -13.16 5.45 22.53
N ILE A 193 -11.94 5.62 23.07
CA ILE A 193 -10.75 4.92 22.57
C ILE A 193 -10.95 3.40 22.65
N ARG A 194 -11.41 2.89 23.80
CA ARG A 194 -11.66 1.45 23.99
C ARG A 194 -12.71 0.95 23.02
N ASP A 195 -13.81 1.69 22.87
CA ASP A 195 -14.92 1.30 22.01
C ASP A 195 -14.47 1.22 20.55
N TYR A 196 -13.84 2.27 20.00
CA TYR A 196 -13.31 2.23 18.63
C TYR A 196 -12.27 1.13 18.43
N TYR A 197 -11.40 0.91 19.43
CA TYR A 197 -10.34 -0.10 19.32
C TYR A 197 -10.92 -1.52 19.21
N SER A 198 -12.04 -1.80 19.88
CA SER A 198 -12.73 -3.11 19.82
C SER A 198 -13.67 -3.27 18.62
N MET A 199 -14.03 -2.21 17.91
CA MET A 199 -14.89 -2.28 16.71
C MET A 199 -14.13 -2.75 15.48
N ASN A 200 -14.69 -3.63 14.64
CA ASN A 200 -14.10 -3.93 13.33
C ASN A 200 -14.36 -2.78 12.36
N ILE A 201 -13.36 -1.93 12.11
CA ILE A 201 -13.52 -0.69 11.36
C ILE A 201 -13.28 -0.92 9.86
N ALA A 202 -12.13 -1.48 9.51
CA ALA A 202 -11.61 -1.64 8.16
C ALA A 202 -11.43 -3.12 7.76
N GLY A 203 -11.92 -4.07 8.56
CA GLY A 203 -11.75 -5.51 8.33
C GLY A 203 -10.55 -6.10 9.06
N GLU A 204 -9.91 -5.34 9.95
CA GLU A 204 -8.70 -5.69 10.71
C GLU A 204 -8.93 -6.78 11.76
N MET A 205 -10.18 -7.02 12.17
CA MET A 205 -10.55 -8.05 13.14
C MET A 205 -11.55 -9.06 12.57
N SER A 206 -11.42 -10.31 12.99
CA SER A 206 -12.41 -11.33 12.65
C SER A 206 -13.68 -11.09 13.45
N VAL A 207 -14.81 -10.91 12.77
CA VAL A 207 -16.11 -10.86 13.45
C VAL A 207 -16.46 -12.29 13.85
N LYS A 208 -16.64 -12.55 15.15
CA LYS A 208 -17.20 -13.84 15.61
C LYS A 208 -18.58 -13.98 14.97
N ARG A 209 -18.74 -15.00 14.13
CA ARG A 209 -20.04 -15.41 13.58
C ARG A 209 -20.92 -15.98 14.68
#